data_AF-A0A945XAD0-F1
#
_entry.id   AF-A0A945XAD0-F1
#
_cell.length_a   1.000
_cell.length_b   1.000
_cell.length_c   1.000
_cell.angle_alpha   90.00
_cell.angle_beta   90.00
_cell.angle_gamma   90.00
#
_symmetry.space_group_name_H-M   'P 1'
#
loop_
_entity.id
_entity.type
_entity.pdbx_description
1 polymer ?
#
loop_
_entity_poly.entity_id
_entity_poly.type
_entity_poly.pdbx_seq_one_letter_code
_entity_poly.pdbx_strand_id
1 'polypeptide(L)'
;MAQRLLLLFFLITCGESSASFLGIDPALPVQQLAPYFEAFEDPQRTLGFEEVSHTENQDRFYPLNLGEIPNLKSTASGFWFRITLGNQEARSLLRYLAITYPHLDKVDIYLL
;
A
#
# COMPACT_ATOMS: atom_id res chain seq x y z
N MET A 1 -4.62 21.82 -36.78
CA MET A 1 -4.39 22.50 -35.48
C MET A 1 -5.13 21.82 -34.32
N ALA A 2 -6.38 21.37 -34.50
CA ALA A 2 -7.18 20.71 -33.45
C ALA A 2 -6.58 19.42 -32.86
N GLN A 3 -5.91 18.59 -33.66
CA GLN A 3 -5.35 17.31 -33.20
C GLN A 3 -4.15 17.45 -32.26
N ARG A 4 -3.36 18.54 -32.38
CA ARG A 4 -2.28 18.86 -31.43
C ARG A 4 -2.82 19.41 -30.12
N LEU A 5 -3.99 20.06 -30.14
CA LEU A 5 -4.67 20.55 -28.94
C LEU A 5 -5.28 19.41 -28.12
N LEU A 6 -5.75 18.34 -28.78
CA LEU A 6 -6.35 17.17 -28.14
C LEU A 6 -5.32 16.34 -27.34
N LEU A 7 -4.08 16.24 -27.84
CA LEU A 7 -2.98 15.53 -27.15
C LEU A 7 -2.50 16.25 -25.88
N LEU A 8 -2.53 17.58 -25.88
CA LEU A 8 -2.19 18.39 -24.69
C LEU A 8 -3.25 18.27 -23.59
N PHE A 9 -4.53 18.08 -23.95
CA PHE A 9 -5.59 17.87 -22.96
C PHE A 9 -5.49 16.49 -22.28
N PHE A 10 -5.01 15.47 -23.00
CA PHE A 10 -4.88 14.10 -22.49
C PHE A 10 -3.69 13.92 -21.53
N LEU A 11 -2.66 14.76 -21.63
CA LEU A 11 -1.48 14.70 -20.75
C LEU A 11 -1.71 15.37 -19.38
N ILE A 12 -2.73 16.21 -19.23
CA ILE A 12 -3.04 16.92 -17.97
C ILE A 12 -3.91 16.06 -17.04
N THR A 13 -4.53 15.00 -17.55
CA THR A 13 -5.39 14.09 -16.75
C THR A 13 -4.64 12.88 -16.19
N CYS A 14 -3.30 12.87 -16.23
CA CYS A 14 -2.50 11.89 -15.49
C CYS A 14 -2.53 12.28 -14.02
N GLY A 15 -3.65 12.00 -13.35
CA GLY A 15 -3.80 12.20 -11.92
C GLY A 15 -2.76 11.35 -11.21
N GLU A 16 -1.96 12.00 -10.38
CA GLU A 16 -1.02 11.34 -9.48
C GLU A 16 -1.79 10.29 -8.67
N SER A 17 -1.45 9.02 -8.86
CA SER A 17 -1.88 7.95 -7.95
C SER A 17 -1.10 8.13 -6.65
N SER A 18 -1.61 8.99 -5.78
CA SER A 18 -1.00 9.25 -4.48
C SER A 18 -1.24 8.06 -3.56
N ALA A 19 -0.15 7.47 -3.07
CA ALA A 19 -0.18 6.49 -2.00
C ALA A 19 -1.02 7.04 -0.84
N SER A 20 -2.05 6.31 -0.43
CA SER A 20 -3.06 6.84 0.51
C SER A 20 -2.47 6.94 1.93
N PHE A 21 -2.22 8.18 2.39
CA PHE A 21 -1.78 8.47 3.75
C PHE A 21 -2.89 8.22 4.77
N LEU A 22 -2.55 7.55 5.88
CA LEU A 22 -3.47 7.31 7.00
C LEU A 22 -2.96 7.99 8.28
N GLY A 23 -3.71 9.00 8.74
CA GLY A 23 -3.54 9.57 10.07
C GLY A 23 -4.07 8.60 11.14
N ILE A 24 -3.25 8.32 12.17
CA ILE A 24 -3.66 7.47 13.28
C ILE A 24 -4.58 8.26 14.22
N ASP A 25 -5.83 7.82 14.33
CA ASP A 25 -6.82 8.41 15.23
C ASP A 25 -6.66 7.81 16.64
N PRO A 26 -6.33 8.60 17.67
CA PRO A 26 -6.19 8.13 19.04
C PRO A 26 -7.53 7.79 19.72
N ALA A 27 -8.67 8.26 19.20
CA ALA A 27 -10.00 7.96 19.73
C ALA A 27 -10.50 6.57 19.29
N LEU A 28 -9.97 6.04 18.18
CA LEU A 28 -10.32 4.71 17.69
C LEU A 28 -9.49 3.62 18.42
N PRO A 29 -10.13 2.66 19.13
CA PRO A 29 -9.42 1.56 19.76
C PRO A 29 -8.77 0.64 18.71
N VAL A 30 -9.44 0.48 17.56
CA VAL A 30 -8.98 -0.30 16.40
C VAL A 30 -9.23 0.53 15.16
N GLN A 31 -8.22 0.63 14.30
CA GLN A 31 -8.27 1.33 13.03
C GLN A 31 -7.87 0.37 11.92
N GLN A 32 -8.73 0.21 10.92
CA GLN A 32 -8.46 -0.70 9.81
C GLN A 32 -7.43 -0.09 8.86
N LEU A 33 -6.37 -0.84 8.58
CA LEU A 33 -5.29 -0.40 7.67
C LEU A 33 -5.53 -0.86 6.22
N ALA A 34 -6.27 -1.95 6.02
CA ALA A 34 -6.47 -2.58 4.71
C ALA A 34 -6.94 -1.62 3.60
N PRO A 35 -7.86 -0.67 3.85
CA PRO A 35 -8.28 0.31 2.84
C PRO A 35 -7.18 1.28 2.39
N TYR A 36 -6.04 1.33 3.09
CA TYR A 36 -4.93 2.22 2.77
C TYR A 36 -3.69 1.44 2.31
N PHE A 37 -3.80 0.11 2.17
CA PHE A 37 -2.72 -0.70 1.63
C PHE A 37 -2.66 -0.60 0.11
N GLU A 38 -1.42 -0.54 -0.35
CA GLU A 38 -1.07 -0.94 -1.70
C GLU A 38 -0.37 -2.30 -1.63
N ALA A 39 -0.60 -3.13 -2.64
CA ALA A 39 -0.06 -4.47 -2.72
C ALA A 39 0.82 -4.64 -3.95
N PHE A 40 1.81 -5.51 -3.83
CA PHE A 40 2.63 -5.98 -4.92
C PHE A 40 2.85 -7.49 -4.73
N GLU A 41 2.33 -8.29 -5.66
CA GLU A 41 2.53 -9.74 -5.69
C GLU A 41 3.88 -10.11 -6.34
N ASP A 42 4.68 -10.91 -5.63
CA ASP A 42 5.88 -11.59 -6.13
C ASP A 42 5.60 -13.10 -6.25
N PRO A 43 5.18 -13.58 -7.44
CA PRO A 43 4.79 -14.98 -7.61
C PRO A 43 5.95 -15.96 -7.40
N GLN A 44 7.20 -15.53 -7.57
CA GLN A 44 8.37 -16.38 -7.42
C GLN A 44 8.96 -16.36 -6.00
N ARG A 45 8.55 -15.41 -5.15
CA ARG A 45 9.08 -15.21 -3.78
C ARG A 45 10.60 -15.05 -3.76
N THR A 46 11.13 -14.33 -4.74
CA THR A 46 12.59 -14.15 -4.90
C THR A 46 13.05 -12.75 -4.52
N LEU A 47 12.14 -11.79 -4.43
CA LEU A 47 12.48 -10.42 -4.13
C LEU A 47 12.68 -10.24 -2.62
N GLY A 48 13.73 -9.53 -2.26
CA GLY A 48 13.94 -9.02 -0.91
C GLY A 48 13.44 -7.58 -0.76
N PHE A 49 13.57 -7.04 0.44
CA PHE A 49 13.15 -5.67 0.74
C PHE A 49 13.89 -4.64 -0.11
N GLU A 50 15.21 -4.79 -0.26
CA GLU A 50 16.02 -3.86 -1.06
C GLU A 50 15.48 -3.79 -2.49
N GLU A 51 15.30 -4.94 -3.16
CA GLU A 51 14.72 -5.02 -4.50
C GLU A 51 13.35 -4.36 -4.57
N VAL A 52 12.46 -4.65 -3.63
CA VAL A 52 11.09 -4.12 -3.61
C VAL A 52 11.06 -2.61 -3.34
N SER A 53 11.99 -2.10 -2.54
CA SER A 53 12.08 -0.68 -2.20
C SER A 53 12.64 0.20 -3.33
N HIS A 54 13.34 -0.39 -4.30
CA HIS A 54 13.87 0.34 -5.46
C HIS A 54 12.77 1.07 -6.22
N THR A 55 13.10 2.27 -6.72
CA THR A 55 12.18 3.16 -7.46
C THR A 55 11.51 2.46 -8.65
N GLU A 56 12.22 1.55 -9.32
CA GLU A 56 11.72 0.79 -10.47
C GLU A 56 10.53 -0.14 -10.12
N ASN A 57 10.42 -0.59 -8.87
CA ASN A 57 9.33 -1.45 -8.42
C ASN A 57 8.17 -0.66 -7.79
N GLN A 58 8.30 0.66 -7.58
CA GLN A 58 7.28 1.46 -6.90
C GLN A 58 5.96 1.52 -7.68
N ASP A 59 6.02 1.47 -9.01
CA ASP A 59 4.84 1.48 -9.91
C ASP A 59 4.10 0.13 -9.96
N ARG A 60 4.69 -0.94 -9.42
CA ARG A 60 4.08 -2.28 -9.37
C ARG A 60 3.11 -2.43 -8.21
N PHE A 61 3.15 -1.50 -7.26
CA PHE A 61 2.21 -1.44 -6.17
C PHE A 61 0.88 -0.90 -6.69
N TYR A 62 -0.19 -1.66 -6.47
CA TYR A 62 -1.54 -1.27 -6.82
C TYR A 62 -2.38 -1.09 -5.55
N PRO A 63 -3.27 -0.11 -5.51
CA PRO A 63 -4.15 0.07 -4.36
C PRO A 63 -5.08 -1.14 -4.23
N LEU A 64 -5.28 -1.60 -3.00
CA LEU A 64 -6.27 -2.65 -2.71
C LEU A 64 -7.71 -2.11 -2.63
N ASN A 65 -7.89 -0.81 -2.90
CA ASN A 65 -9.09 0.03 -2.76
C ASN A 65 -10.39 -0.55 -3.36
N LEU A 66 -10.99 -1.51 -2.66
CA LEU A 66 -12.35 -2.01 -2.93
C LEU A 66 -13.28 -1.93 -1.71
N GLY A 67 -12.87 -1.26 -0.63
CA GLY A 67 -13.68 -1.11 0.58
C GLY A 67 -13.79 -2.37 1.44
N GLU A 68 -13.17 -3.48 1.03
CA GLU A 68 -13.12 -4.75 1.74
C GLU A 68 -11.68 -5.22 1.95
N ILE A 69 -11.46 -6.07 2.96
CA ILE A 69 -10.17 -6.73 3.19
C ILE A 69 -9.92 -7.67 1.99
N PRO A 70 -8.83 -7.48 1.22
CA PRO A 70 -8.59 -8.27 0.03
C PRO A 70 -8.40 -9.74 0.39
N ASN A 71 -9.19 -10.60 -0.27
CA ASN A 71 -8.98 -12.03 -0.21
C ASN A 71 -7.89 -12.42 -1.20
N LEU A 72 -6.68 -12.65 -0.69
CA LEU A 72 -5.50 -13.02 -1.47
C LEU A 72 -5.60 -14.41 -2.13
N LYS A 73 -6.68 -15.15 -1.86
CA LYS A 73 -6.86 -16.57 -2.21
C LYS A 73 -5.72 -17.43 -1.65
N SER A 74 -5.88 -18.75 -1.70
CA SER A 74 -4.77 -19.64 -1.33
C SER A 74 -3.78 -19.68 -2.48
N THR A 75 -2.60 -19.10 -2.30
CA THR A 75 -1.51 -19.07 -3.30
C THR A 75 -0.15 -19.24 -2.62
N ALA A 76 0.84 -19.66 -3.40
CA ALA A 76 2.23 -19.74 -2.98
C ALA A 76 3.01 -18.43 -3.24
N SER A 77 2.38 -17.41 -3.83
CA SER A 77 3.02 -16.11 -4.09
C SER A 77 3.42 -15.40 -2.80
N GLY A 78 4.48 -14.59 -2.87
CA GLY A 78 4.79 -13.58 -1.86
C GLY A 78 3.95 -12.33 -2.10
N PHE A 79 3.57 -11.64 -1.04
CA PHE A 79 2.87 -10.36 -1.13
C PHE A 79 3.61 -9.31 -0.31
N TRP A 80 3.89 -8.19 -0.95
CA TRP A 80 4.40 -6.99 -0.34
C TRP A 80 3.25 -6.02 -0.13
N PHE A 81 3.06 -5.58 1.11
CA PHE A 81 2.09 -4.55 1.46
C PHE A 81 2.84 -3.31 1.91
N ARG A 82 2.42 -2.15 1.42
CA ARG A 82 2.92 -0.86 1.90
C ARG A 82 1.78 0.06 2.31
N ILE A 83 2.05 0.88 3.32
CA ILE A 83 1.15 1.91 3.83
C ILE A 83 1.98 3.07 4.36
N THR A 84 1.48 4.28 4.20
CA THR A 84 2.05 5.47 4.83
C THR A 84 1.20 5.85 6.04
N LEU A 85 1.77 5.76 7.24
CA LEU A 85 1.11 6.14 8.48
C LEU A 85 1.65 7.47 8.99
N GLY A 86 0.80 8.26 9.63
CA GLY A 86 1.22 9.47 10.31
C GLY A 86 0.57 9.66 11.67
N ASN A 87 1.34 10.22 12.59
CA ASN A 87 0.83 10.72 13.85
C ASN A 87 0.57 12.22 13.72
N GLN A 88 -0.69 12.63 13.83
CA GLN A 88 -1.08 14.05 13.77
C GLN A 88 -1.14 14.70 15.16
N GLU A 89 -0.92 13.92 16.22
CA GLU A 89 -0.88 14.41 17.59
C GLU A 89 0.49 14.97 17.95
N ALA A 90 0.53 15.98 18.80
CA ALA A 90 1.78 16.52 19.36
C ALA A 90 2.49 15.54 20.32
N ARG A 91 1.81 14.47 20.73
CA ARG A 91 2.33 13.44 21.66
C ARG A 91 2.56 12.12 20.93
N SER A 92 3.47 11.30 21.45
CA SER A 92 3.64 9.92 20.98
C SER A 92 2.38 9.08 21.25
N LEU A 93 2.04 8.24 20.28
CA LEU A 93 0.94 7.27 20.39
C LEU A 93 1.53 5.86 20.50
N LEU A 94 1.18 5.13 21.56
CA LEU A 94 1.50 3.71 21.68
C LEU A 94 0.38 2.90 21.03
N ARG A 95 0.72 2.14 19.98
CA ARG A 95 -0.20 1.30 19.23
C ARG A 95 0.45 -0.04 18.89
N TYR A 96 -0.38 -1.03 18.61
CA TYR A 96 0.06 -2.35 18.15
C TYR A 96 -0.44 -2.57 16.73
N LEU A 97 0.45 -3.08 15.86
CA LEU A 97 0.05 -3.61 14.57
C LEU A 97 -0.52 -5.02 14.78
N ALA A 98 -1.79 -5.21 14.43
CA ALA A 98 -2.45 -6.51 14.54
C ALA A 98 -2.60 -7.15 13.15
N ILE A 99 -2.12 -8.38 13.01
CA ILE A 99 -2.30 -9.21 11.81
C ILE A 99 -3.18 -10.38 12.22
N THR A 100 -4.46 -10.35 11.83
CA THR A 100 -5.46 -11.34 12.25
C THR A 100 -5.68 -12.43 11.19
N TYR A 101 -4.60 -12.87 10.52
CA TYR A 101 -4.65 -13.93 9.52
C TYR A 101 -3.77 -15.12 9.95
N PRO A 102 -4.37 -16.21 10.47
CA PRO A 102 -3.61 -17.28 11.14
C PRO A 102 -2.85 -18.20 10.17
N HIS A 103 -3.09 -18.11 8.87
CA HIS A 103 -2.52 -19.02 7.87
C HIS A 103 -1.24 -18.48 7.22
N LEU A 104 -0.62 -17.43 7.76
CA LEU A 104 0.65 -16.91 7.24
C LEU A 104 1.80 -17.77 7.73
N ASP A 105 2.60 -18.29 6.80
CA ASP A 105 3.83 -19.05 7.14
C ASP A 105 4.96 -18.13 7.61
N LYS A 106 5.06 -16.93 7.01
CA LYS A 106 6.13 -15.96 7.28
C LYS A 106 5.59 -14.54 7.13
N VAL A 107 6.00 -13.67 8.06
CA VAL A 107 5.76 -12.24 8.01
C VAL A 107 7.05 -11.51 8.34
N ASP A 108 7.46 -10.63 7.44
CA ASP A 108 8.55 -9.68 7.68
C ASP A 108 7.98 -8.27 7.72
N ILE A 109 8.52 -7.42 8.58
CA ILE A 109 8.11 -6.01 8.74
C ILE A 109 9.34 -5.14 8.54
N TYR A 110 9.19 -4.12 7.70
CA TYR A 110 10.22 -3.15 7.40
C TYR A 110 9.68 -1.74 7.71
N LEU A 111 10.52 -0.90 8.30
CA LEU A 111 10.23 0.50 8.59
C LEU A 111 11.18 1.36 7.76
N LEU A 112 10.61 2.37 7.10
CA LEU A 112 11.30 3.35 6.26
C LEU A 112 11.48 4.67 7.01
#